data_AF-A0A094HRA4-F1
#
_entry.id   AF-A0A094HRA4-F1
#
_cell.length_a   1.000
_cell.length_b   1.000
_cell.length_c   1.000
_cell.angle_alpha   90.00
_cell.angle_beta   90.00
_cell.angle_gamma   90.00
#
_symmetry.space_group_name_H-M   'P 1'
#
loop_
_entity.id
_entity.type
_entity.pdbx_description
1 polymer ?
#
loop_
_entity_poly.entity_id
_entity_poly.type
_entity_poly.pdbx_seq_one_letter_code
_entity_poly.pdbx_strand_id
1 'polypeptide(L)'
;MKVEAQTPSLSACKAAQWDPEAILGLTNPDRGSFTCVGHAPSMRRRCRNPIARSGRDFVYGLLDLLALMGPNSRKFSILLEEVAYRSLCWRHGSQADDIVEKWEASIAALNLPTPKAKENTKQSKSRTKKSQSTGSSYTRYTDDYVKTEVEDCKQKEREQDRRRAQQDQQRKKKQKEQDKQDREKIQQERRDKEASERRQQEAQKRREQEAQKRREREQQEREQAVKERREWQQAWQNYVTKWAAFKEAKHEPSTVQQAQALIPWPLKSGRFGDLTAGHVRSFYREACPDAKTTEMFKAMQRESLKWHPDKMVNLYRNCAPGDADKLAIEMICRVVLELREEARAMRDR
;
A
#
# COMPACT_ATOMS: atom_id res chain seq x y z
N MET A 1 -32.54 -33.18 -37.81
CA MET A 1 -32.58 -33.47 -36.37
C MET A 1 -31.57 -32.56 -35.70
N LYS A 2 -32.01 -31.45 -35.09
CA LYS A 2 -31.15 -30.48 -34.39
C LYS A 2 -30.98 -30.98 -32.95
N VAL A 3 -29.74 -31.24 -32.56
CA VAL A 3 -29.39 -31.62 -31.18
C VAL A 3 -28.96 -30.33 -30.49
N GLU A 4 -29.86 -29.74 -29.71
CA GLU A 4 -29.55 -28.57 -28.88
C GLU A 4 -28.81 -29.04 -27.63
N ALA A 5 -27.55 -28.63 -27.52
CA ALA A 5 -26.71 -28.90 -26.36
C ALA A 5 -27.15 -28.02 -25.18
N GLN A 6 -27.76 -28.63 -24.18
CA GLN A 6 -28.07 -27.99 -22.90
C GLN A 6 -26.77 -27.65 -22.17
N THR A 7 -26.52 -26.36 -21.98
CA THR A 7 -25.44 -25.85 -21.15
C THR A 7 -25.80 -26.06 -19.67
N PRO A 8 -24.93 -26.63 -18.82
CA PRO A 8 -25.23 -26.82 -17.41
C PRO A 8 -25.39 -25.45 -16.73
N SER A 9 -26.60 -25.20 -16.24
CA SER A 9 -26.91 -24.10 -15.32
C SER A 9 -26.08 -24.28 -14.05
N LEU A 10 -25.02 -23.48 -13.91
CA LEU A 10 -24.30 -23.33 -12.66
C LEU A 10 -25.27 -22.75 -11.64
N SER A 11 -25.73 -23.64 -10.75
CA SER A 11 -26.54 -23.33 -9.59
C SER A 11 -25.92 -22.16 -8.83
N ALA A 12 -26.58 -21.01 -8.92
CA ALA A 12 -26.24 -19.80 -8.20
C ALA A 12 -26.39 -20.07 -6.70
N CYS A 13 -25.30 -20.50 -6.06
CA CYS A 13 -25.08 -20.24 -4.65
C CYS A 13 -25.10 -18.71 -4.50
N LYS A 14 -26.27 -18.16 -4.20
CA LYS A 14 -26.45 -16.79 -3.73
C LYS A 14 -25.76 -16.69 -2.36
N ALA A 15 -24.43 -16.70 -2.37
CA ALA A 15 -23.67 -16.14 -1.27
C ALA A 15 -24.20 -14.72 -1.13
N ALA A 16 -24.74 -14.39 0.04
CA ALA A 16 -25.20 -13.05 0.34
C ALA A 16 -24.04 -12.10 0.04
N GLN A 17 -24.14 -11.40 -1.09
CA GLN A 17 -23.10 -10.53 -1.60
C GLN A 17 -23.08 -9.32 -0.67
N TRP A 18 -22.25 -9.40 0.37
CA TRP A 18 -22.05 -8.31 1.30
C TRP A 18 -21.36 -7.16 0.54
N ASP A 19 -21.88 -5.95 0.69
CA ASP A 19 -21.30 -4.75 0.09
C ASP A 19 -20.30 -4.14 1.09
N PRO A 20 -18.98 -4.32 0.89
CA PRO A 20 -17.98 -3.84 1.84
C PRO A 20 -18.00 -2.30 1.94
N GLU A 21 -18.41 -1.56 0.92
CA GLU A 21 -18.45 -0.09 1.00
C GLU A 21 -19.53 0.38 1.98
N ALA A 22 -20.73 -0.19 1.86
CA ALA A 22 -21.85 0.11 2.73
C ALA A 22 -21.60 -0.34 4.17
N ILE A 23 -21.05 -1.54 4.35
CA ILE A 23 -20.85 -2.15 5.68
C ILE A 23 -19.74 -1.44 6.46
N LEU A 24 -18.67 -1.03 5.78
CA LEU A 24 -17.57 -0.26 6.38
C LEU A 24 -17.92 1.25 6.48
N GLY A 25 -19.02 1.69 5.87
CA GLY A 25 -19.47 3.07 5.93
C GLY A 25 -18.48 4.05 5.33
N LEU A 26 -17.84 3.70 4.21
CA LEU A 26 -16.78 4.53 3.62
C LEU A 26 -17.31 5.83 3.01
N THR A 27 -18.51 5.81 2.43
CA THR A 27 -19.18 7.01 1.94
C THR A 27 -19.61 7.90 3.11
N ASN A 28 -19.19 9.16 3.13
CA ASN A 28 -19.64 10.10 4.16
C ASN A 28 -21.05 10.62 3.81
N PRO A 29 -22.07 10.39 4.66
CA PRO A 29 -23.44 10.80 4.37
C PRO A 29 -23.60 12.32 4.22
N ASP A 30 -22.78 13.12 4.92
CA ASP A 30 -22.82 14.59 4.82
C ASP A 30 -22.33 15.12 3.47
N ARG A 31 -21.59 14.31 2.71
CA ARG A 31 -20.84 14.77 1.52
C ARG A 31 -21.11 13.92 0.28
N GLY A 32 -21.76 12.77 0.42
CA GLY A 32 -21.96 11.81 -0.68
C GLY A 32 -20.65 11.33 -1.32
N SER A 33 -19.52 11.40 -0.60
CA SER A 33 -18.19 11.08 -1.12
C SER A 33 -17.30 10.46 -0.05
N PHE A 34 -16.27 9.74 -0.49
CA PHE A 34 -15.31 9.09 0.40
C PHE A 34 -14.37 10.13 1.05
N THR A 35 -14.64 10.42 2.32
CA THR A 35 -13.77 11.24 3.19
C THR A 35 -13.27 10.41 4.37
N CYS A 36 -12.35 10.99 5.14
CA CYS A 36 -11.81 10.37 6.36
C CYS A 36 -12.89 9.74 7.24
N VAL A 37 -12.71 8.46 7.59
CA VAL A 37 -13.64 7.68 8.44
C VAL A 37 -13.55 8.07 9.91
N GLY A 38 -12.44 8.69 10.32
CA GLY A 38 -12.20 9.12 11.70
C GLY A 38 -13.19 10.16 12.24
N HIS A 39 -13.39 10.14 13.56
CA HIS A 39 -14.22 11.09 14.29
C HIS A 39 -13.40 12.31 14.72
N ALA A 40 -13.93 13.51 14.48
CA ALA A 40 -13.31 14.77 14.89
C ALA A 40 -13.97 15.29 16.18
N PRO A 41 -13.35 15.10 17.37
CA PRO A 41 -14.02 15.38 18.65
C PRO A 41 -14.40 16.85 18.84
N SER A 42 -13.57 17.77 18.32
CA SER A 42 -13.82 19.22 18.38
C SER A 42 -15.10 19.64 17.66
N MET A 43 -15.51 18.87 16.64
CA MET A 43 -16.70 19.15 15.83
C MET A 43 -17.84 18.18 16.12
N ARG A 44 -17.63 17.20 17.01
CA ARG A 44 -18.58 16.12 17.35
C ARG A 44 -19.21 15.44 16.13
N ARG A 45 -18.42 15.24 15.07
CA ARG A 45 -18.88 14.64 13.80
C ARG A 45 -17.77 13.86 13.11
N ARG A 46 -18.14 13.10 12.08
CA ARG A 46 -17.16 12.48 11.17
C ARG A 46 -16.30 13.53 10.48
N CYS A 47 -15.02 13.22 10.30
CA CYS A 47 -14.10 14.09 9.58
C CYS A 47 -14.56 14.26 8.12
N ARG A 48 -14.50 15.49 7.62
CA ARG A 48 -14.87 15.84 6.22
C ARG A 48 -13.64 16.06 5.34
N ASN A 49 -12.43 15.80 5.85
CA ASN A 49 -11.22 15.95 5.05
C ASN A 49 -11.18 14.86 3.96
N PRO A 50 -10.94 15.23 2.70
CA PRO A 50 -10.77 14.25 1.64
C PRO A 50 -9.54 13.39 1.92
N ILE A 51 -9.63 12.11 1.58
CA ILE A 51 -8.47 11.21 1.56
C ILE A 51 -7.68 11.47 0.27
N ALA A 52 -6.35 11.36 0.36
CA ALA A 52 -5.47 11.48 -0.80
C ALA A 52 -5.95 10.53 -1.92
N ARG A 53 -5.89 10.98 -3.18
CA ARG A 53 -6.38 10.20 -4.33
C ARG A 53 -5.79 8.79 -4.36
N SER A 54 -4.47 8.68 -4.18
CA SER A 54 -3.78 7.39 -4.11
C SER A 54 -4.28 6.49 -2.97
N GLY A 55 -4.65 7.07 -1.82
CA GLY A 55 -5.25 6.32 -0.72
C GLY A 55 -6.66 5.80 -1.07
N ARG A 56 -7.47 6.61 -1.76
CA ARG A 56 -8.80 6.19 -2.22
C ARG A 56 -8.72 5.05 -3.24
N ASP A 57 -7.87 5.20 -4.26
CA ASP A 57 -7.68 4.20 -5.31
C ASP A 57 -7.21 2.87 -4.70
N PHE A 58 -6.29 2.94 -3.73
CA PHE A 58 -5.79 1.76 -3.01
C PHE A 58 -6.87 1.08 -2.17
N VAL A 59 -7.67 1.86 -1.43
CA VAL A 59 -8.78 1.32 -0.63
C VAL A 59 -9.78 0.58 -1.52
N TYR A 60 -10.23 1.16 -2.64
CA TYR A 60 -11.18 0.46 -3.53
C TYR A 60 -10.62 -0.87 -4.05
N GLY A 61 -9.33 -0.91 -4.44
CA GLY A 61 -8.70 -2.17 -4.83
C GLY A 61 -8.65 -3.22 -3.72
N LEU A 62 -8.52 -2.79 -2.45
CA LEU A 62 -8.59 -3.71 -1.30
C LEU A 62 -10.02 -4.17 -1.00
N LEU A 63 -11.03 -3.33 -1.23
CA LEU A 63 -12.44 -3.71 -1.03
C LEU A 63 -12.86 -4.81 -2.01
N ASP A 64 -12.41 -4.74 -3.26
CA ASP A 64 -12.64 -5.80 -4.25
C ASP A 64 -12.05 -7.12 -3.78
N LEU A 65 -10.85 -7.09 -3.19
CA LEU A 65 -10.21 -8.27 -2.60
C LEU A 65 -10.97 -8.78 -1.35
N LEU A 66 -11.38 -7.88 -0.47
CA LEU A 66 -12.17 -8.24 0.71
C LEU A 66 -13.50 -8.89 0.31
N ALA A 67 -14.21 -8.37 -0.70
CA ALA A 67 -15.46 -8.93 -1.18
C ALA A 67 -15.32 -10.39 -1.68
N LEU A 68 -14.16 -10.73 -2.26
CA LEU A 68 -13.83 -12.09 -2.70
C LEU A 68 -13.43 -13.01 -1.54
N MET A 69 -13.10 -12.45 -0.37
CA MET A 69 -12.62 -13.20 0.79
C MET A 69 -13.72 -13.30 1.86
N GLY A 70 -13.87 -14.49 2.45
CA GLY A 70 -14.74 -14.64 3.60
C GLY A 70 -14.17 -13.91 4.84
N PRO A 71 -15.03 -13.33 5.71
CA PRO A 71 -14.61 -12.61 6.91
C PRO A 71 -13.83 -13.50 7.91
N ASN A 72 -13.95 -14.81 7.80
CA ASN A 72 -13.23 -15.79 8.64
C ASN A 72 -11.78 -16.06 8.18
N SER A 73 -11.31 -15.43 7.10
CA SER A 73 -9.95 -15.65 6.60
C SER A 73 -8.93 -14.86 7.43
N ARG A 74 -7.80 -15.49 7.81
CA ARG A 74 -6.72 -14.77 8.52
C ARG A 74 -6.16 -13.56 7.75
N LYS A 75 -6.18 -13.62 6.42
CA LYS A 75 -5.75 -12.51 5.56
C LYS A 75 -6.77 -11.35 5.56
N PHE A 76 -8.02 -11.61 5.95
CA PHE A 76 -9.08 -10.61 5.99
C PHE A 76 -8.76 -9.51 7.01
N SER A 77 -8.39 -9.86 8.24
CA SER A 77 -8.05 -8.87 9.28
C SER A 77 -6.88 -7.97 8.88
N ILE A 78 -5.83 -8.55 8.26
CA ILE A 78 -4.66 -7.77 7.79
C ILE A 78 -5.08 -6.74 6.72
N LEU A 79 -5.93 -7.15 5.77
CA LEU A 79 -6.42 -6.24 4.73
C LEU A 79 -7.37 -5.19 5.33
N LEU A 80 -8.20 -5.57 6.32
CA LEU A 80 -9.12 -4.66 6.99
C LEU A 80 -8.37 -3.56 7.76
N GLU A 81 -7.29 -3.91 8.46
CA GLU A 81 -6.38 -2.96 9.12
C GLU A 81 -5.77 -1.96 8.12
N GLU A 82 -5.26 -2.44 6.98
CA GLU A 82 -4.69 -1.58 5.94
C GLU A 82 -5.76 -0.65 5.34
N VAL A 83 -6.97 -1.16 5.10
CA VAL A 83 -8.10 -0.32 4.65
C VAL A 83 -8.42 0.76 5.68
N ALA A 84 -8.44 0.44 6.98
CA ALA A 84 -8.75 1.39 8.04
C ALA A 84 -7.70 2.50 8.09
N TYR A 85 -6.42 2.14 8.07
CA TYR A 85 -5.31 3.09 8.07
C TYR A 85 -5.35 4.03 6.87
N ARG A 86 -5.57 3.50 5.67
CA ARG A 86 -5.63 4.29 4.42
C ARG A 86 -6.91 5.13 4.29
N SER A 87 -7.95 4.80 5.03
CA SER A 87 -9.22 5.53 5.09
C SER A 87 -9.19 6.72 6.06
N LEU A 88 -8.08 6.94 6.76
CA LEU A 88 -7.88 8.04 7.70
C LEU A 88 -6.99 9.14 7.11
N CYS A 89 -7.30 10.40 7.44
CA CYS A 89 -6.38 11.50 7.14
C CYS A 89 -5.30 11.59 8.23
N TRP A 90 -4.22 12.32 7.93
CA TRP A 90 -3.06 12.46 8.82
C TRP A 90 -3.37 12.92 10.26
N ARG A 91 -4.50 13.62 10.48
CA ARG A 91 -4.94 14.08 11.82
C ARG A 91 -5.61 12.99 12.66
N HIS A 92 -6.06 11.90 12.04
CA HIS A 92 -6.83 10.84 12.70
C HIS A 92 -6.18 9.46 12.55
N GLY A 93 -4.90 9.37 12.15
CA GLY A 93 -4.22 8.09 11.95
C GLY A 93 -4.18 7.20 13.19
N SER A 94 -4.23 7.78 14.39
CA SER A 94 -4.29 7.04 15.66
C SER A 94 -5.65 6.37 15.94
N GLN A 95 -6.67 6.61 15.11
CA GLN A 95 -7.99 5.99 15.24
C GLN A 95 -8.11 4.70 14.42
N ALA A 96 -7.03 4.21 13.80
CA ALA A 96 -7.09 3.04 12.93
C ALA A 96 -7.62 1.80 13.67
N ASP A 97 -7.07 1.49 14.84
CA ASP A 97 -7.46 0.32 15.64
C ASP A 97 -8.93 0.39 16.07
N ASP A 98 -9.39 1.55 16.57
CA ASP A 98 -10.80 1.78 16.94
C ASP A 98 -11.76 1.60 15.74
N ILE A 99 -11.31 1.91 14.53
CA ILE A 99 -12.10 1.77 13.30
C ILE A 99 -12.16 0.30 12.89
N VAL A 100 -11.05 -0.43 12.99
CA VAL A 100 -11.00 -1.88 12.72
C VAL A 100 -11.96 -2.61 13.66
N GLU A 101 -11.91 -2.33 14.96
CA GLU A 101 -12.80 -2.96 15.95
C GLU A 101 -14.28 -2.73 15.62
N LYS A 102 -14.63 -1.49 15.22
CA LYS A 102 -16.00 -1.16 14.79
C LYS A 102 -16.41 -1.90 13.52
N TRP A 103 -15.50 -2.03 12.56
CA TRP A 103 -15.79 -2.73 11.30
C TRP A 103 -15.93 -4.24 11.52
N GLU A 104 -15.08 -4.84 12.35
CA GLU A 104 -15.21 -6.24 12.73
C GLU A 104 -16.55 -6.50 13.44
N ALA A 105 -16.98 -5.60 14.32
CA ALA A 105 -18.29 -5.69 14.96
C ALA A 105 -19.46 -5.58 13.93
N SER A 106 -19.38 -4.66 12.97
CA SER A 106 -20.37 -4.55 11.89
C SER A 106 -20.44 -5.80 11.01
N ILE A 107 -19.29 -6.39 10.69
CA ILE A 107 -19.20 -7.61 9.89
C ILE A 107 -19.72 -8.82 10.68
N ALA A 108 -19.40 -8.92 11.97
CA ALA A 108 -19.89 -9.97 12.85
C ALA A 108 -21.43 -9.90 12.98
N ALA A 109 -22.01 -8.70 13.07
CA ALA A 109 -23.45 -8.49 13.15
C ALA A 109 -24.22 -9.04 11.94
N LEU A 110 -23.60 -9.12 10.76
CA LEU A 110 -24.21 -9.70 9.56
C LEU A 110 -24.24 -11.24 9.59
N ASN A 111 -23.34 -11.84 10.36
CA ASN A 111 -23.20 -13.30 10.46
C ASN A 111 -23.98 -13.89 11.65
N LEU A 112 -24.49 -13.04 12.56
CA LEU A 112 -25.31 -13.49 13.68
C LEU A 112 -26.77 -13.71 13.24
N PRO A 113 -27.36 -14.88 13.54
CA PRO A 113 -28.81 -15.06 13.48
C PRO A 113 -29.46 -14.00 14.39
N THR A 114 -30.32 -13.17 13.83
CA THR A 114 -30.96 -12.05 14.55
C THR A 114 -31.66 -12.55 15.83
N PRO A 115 -31.19 -12.15 17.03
CA PRO A 115 -31.85 -12.51 18.27
C PRO A 115 -33.15 -11.72 18.40
N LYS A 116 -34.25 -12.42 18.71
CA LYS A 116 -35.53 -11.78 19.06
C LYS A 116 -35.34 -10.90 20.31
N ALA A 117 -35.67 -9.61 20.16
CA ALA A 117 -35.49 -8.56 21.17
C ALA A 117 -36.20 -8.88 22.50
N LYS A 118 -35.51 -8.62 23.62
CA LYS A 118 -36.10 -8.44 24.95
C LYS A 118 -35.70 -7.07 25.50
N GLU A 119 -36.71 -6.31 25.89
CA GLU A 119 -36.66 -5.03 26.60
C GLU A 119 -36.12 -5.13 28.04
N ASN A 120 -35.83 -3.96 28.63
CA ASN A 120 -35.64 -3.60 30.05
C ASN A 120 -34.17 -3.41 30.49
N THR A 121 -33.74 -2.48 31.37
CA THR A 121 -34.37 -1.44 32.21
C THR A 121 -33.28 -0.51 32.81
N LYS A 122 -33.71 0.68 33.29
CA LYS A 122 -33.06 1.87 33.87
C LYS A 122 -32.12 1.73 35.11
N GLN A 123 -31.52 2.89 35.49
CA GLN A 123 -31.13 3.43 36.84
C GLN A 123 -29.61 3.50 37.14
N SER A 124 -29.00 4.43 37.91
CA SER A 124 -29.35 5.63 38.72
C SER A 124 -28.06 6.28 39.30
N LYS A 125 -28.06 7.61 39.58
CA LYS A 125 -27.53 8.42 40.75
C LYS A 125 -26.09 8.17 41.32
N SER A 126 -25.33 9.02 42.05
CA SER A 126 -25.52 10.25 42.88
C SER A 126 -24.18 10.90 43.32
N ARG A 127 -24.15 12.24 43.42
CA ARG A 127 -23.72 13.18 44.52
C ARG A 127 -22.79 12.70 45.68
N THR A 128 -21.89 13.57 46.21
CA THR A 128 -21.74 14.00 47.64
C THR A 128 -20.68 15.12 47.87
N LYS A 129 -20.93 16.03 48.84
CA LYS A 129 -20.16 17.22 49.35
C LYS A 129 -19.45 16.92 50.70
N LYS A 130 -18.45 17.73 51.16
CA LYS A 130 -18.20 18.18 52.59
C LYS A 130 -16.98 19.16 52.71
N SER A 131 -17.06 20.46 53.09
CA SER A 131 -17.04 21.20 54.40
C SER A 131 -15.71 21.12 55.22
N GLN A 132 -14.93 22.16 55.59
CA GLN A 132 -15.04 23.37 56.47
C GLN A 132 -14.28 23.26 57.84
N SER A 133 -13.82 24.42 58.37
CA SER A 133 -13.52 24.84 59.78
C SER A 133 -12.03 24.95 60.21
N THR A 134 -11.42 26.10 60.62
CA THR A 134 -11.50 26.98 61.84
C THR A 134 -11.27 26.25 63.19
N GLY A 135 -10.53 26.71 64.21
CA GLY A 135 -9.78 27.94 64.55
C GLY A 135 -9.27 27.90 66.02
N SER A 136 -8.43 28.88 66.42
CA SER A 136 -8.33 29.61 67.73
C SER A 136 -8.05 28.92 69.09
N SER A 137 -7.16 29.52 69.92
CA SER A 137 -7.40 29.96 71.33
C SER A 137 -6.09 30.35 72.08
N TYR A 138 -6.20 31.23 73.08
CA TYR A 138 -5.17 32.07 73.73
C TYR A 138 -5.03 31.80 75.25
N THR A 139 -4.07 32.50 75.90
CA THR A 139 -3.78 32.68 77.36
C THR A 139 -2.89 31.60 78.01
N ARG A 140 -1.96 31.87 78.95
CA ARG A 140 -1.98 32.74 80.15
C ARG A 140 -0.55 32.93 80.72
N TYR A 141 -0.31 34.04 81.41
CA TYR A 141 0.97 34.54 81.97
C TYR A 141 1.05 34.25 83.49
N THR A 142 2.23 33.91 84.03
CA THR A 142 2.56 34.06 85.46
C THR A 142 4.04 34.44 85.62
N ASP A 143 4.28 35.28 86.62
CA ASP A 143 5.40 36.19 86.85
C ASP A 143 6.22 35.70 88.06
N ASP A 144 7.48 35.28 87.87
CA ASP A 144 8.43 34.95 88.96
C ASP A 144 9.89 34.81 88.44
N TYR A 145 10.41 35.83 87.74
CA TYR A 145 11.59 35.68 86.87
C TYR A 145 12.52 36.89 86.89
N VAL A 146 13.53 36.93 87.79
CA VAL A 146 14.65 37.92 87.66
C VAL A 146 16.02 37.39 88.13
N LYS A 147 16.15 36.40 89.03
CA LYS A 147 17.47 35.89 89.50
C LYS A 147 18.03 34.69 88.73
N THR A 148 17.22 34.11 87.85
CA THR A 148 17.53 33.07 86.86
C THR A 148 18.16 33.62 85.57
N GLU A 149 18.05 34.93 85.30
CA GLU A 149 18.30 35.49 83.98
C GLU A 149 19.75 35.40 83.48
N VAL A 150 20.76 35.44 84.35
CA VAL A 150 22.18 35.43 83.92
C VAL A 150 22.67 34.01 83.58
N GLU A 151 22.28 33.01 84.37
CA GLU A 151 22.52 31.59 84.06
C GLU A 151 21.67 31.16 82.86
N ASP A 152 20.42 31.62 82.78
CA ASP A 152 19.53 31.33 81.65
C ASP A 152 20.00 32.00 80.36
N CYS A 153 20.64 33.17 80.42
CA CYS A 153 21.25 33.81 79.24
C CYS A 153 22.45 32.99 78.70
N LYS A 154 23.34 32.50 79.58
CA LYS A 154 24.45 31.60 79.17
C LYS A 154 23.97 30.26 78.66
N GLN A 155 22.90 29.72 79.24
CA GLN A 155 22.26 28.48 78.77
C GLN A 155 21.59 28.68 77.41
N LYS A 156 20.90 29.81 77.20
CA LYS A 156 20.31 30.23 75.92
C LYS A 156 21.37 30.42 74.85
N GLU A 157 22.53 30.99 75.16
CA GLU A 157 23.65 31.16 74.21
C GLU A 157 24.22 29.81 73.77
N ARG A 158 24.50 28.89 74.72
CA ARG A 158 24.93 27.52 74.41
C ARG A 158 23.91 26.74 73.60
N GLU A 159 22.62 26.91 73.91
CA GLU A 159 21.55 26.29 73.14
C GLU A 159 21.43 26.91 71.74
N GLN A 160 21.60 28.21 71.61
CA GLN A 160 21.62 28.91 70.33
C GLN A 160 22.77 28.43 69.45
N ASP A 161 23.98 28.27 70.01
CA ASP A 161 25.13 27.74 69.28
C ASP A 161 24.93 26.27 68.88
N ARG A 162 24.34 25.43 69.74
CA ARG A 162 23.95 24.06 69.36
C ARG A 162 22.94 24.07 68.21
N ARG A 163 21.94 24.96 68.25
CA ARG A 163 20.96 25.11 67.17
C ARG A 163 21.61 25.57 65.87
N ARG A 164 22.56 26.51 65.93
CA ARG A 164 23.36 26.97 64.77
C ARG A 164 24.19 25.83 64.18
N ALA A 165 24.93 25.09 65.03
CA ALA A 165 25.73 23.95 64.58
C ALA A 165 24.87 22.84 63.93
N GLN A 166 23.69 22.56 64.48
CA GLN A 166 22.74 21.61 63.89
C GLN A 166 22.20 22.11 62.54
N GLN A 167 21.85 23.40 62.44
CA GLN A 167 21.41 24.00 61.17
C GLN A 167 22.51 23.94 60.11
N ASP A 168 23.75 24.25 60.45
CA ASP A 168 24.89 24.16 59.52
C ASP A 168 25.17 22.73 59.08
N GLN A 169 25.05 21.76 60.00
CA GLN A 169 25.19 20.36 59.65
C GLN A 169 24.06 19.89 58.72
N GLN A 170 22.82 20.35 58.93
CA GLN A 170 21.70 20.10 58.02
C GLN A 170 21.90 20.76 56.65
N ARG A 171 22.37 22.01 56.61
CA ARG A 171 22.69 22.72 55.36
C ARG A 171 23.77 21.99 54.57
N LYS A 172 24.86 21.58 55.22
CA LYS A 172 25.93 20.79 54.58
C LYS A 172 25.43 19.44 54.05
N LYS A 173 24.55 18.74 54.78
CA LYS A 173 23.94 17.49 54.31
C LYS A 173 23.05 17.72 53.09
N LYS A 174 22.20 18.75 53.11
CA LYS A 174 21.35 19.13 51.97
C LYS A 174 22.18 19.50 50.74
N GLN A 175 23.24 20.28 50.93
CA GLN A 175 24.14 20.66 49.83
C GLN A 175 24.80 19.42 49.20
N LYS A 176 25.34 18.51 50.02
CA LYS A 176 25.96 17.26 49.50
C LYS A 176 24.97 16.36 48.77
N GLU A 177 23.74 16.26 49.26
CA GLU A 177 22.70 15.48 48.60
C GLU A 177 22.30 16.11 47.25
N GLN A 178 22.19 17.44 47.22
CA GLN A 178 21.89 18.18 46.00
C GLN A 178 23.02 18.06 44.96
N ASP A 179 24.27 18.21 45.38
CA ASP A 179 25.44 18.02 44.51
C ASP A 179 25.51 16.58 43.96
N LYS A 180 25.08 15.58 44.75
CA LYS A 180 25.00 14.17 44.31
C LYS A 180 23.90 13.98 43.26
N GLN A 181 22.71 14.53 43.50
CA GLN A 181 21.60 14.49 42.54
C GLN A 181 21.95 15.19 41.22
N ASP A 182 22.59 16.34 41.29
CA ASP A 182 23.03 17.08 40.09
C ASP A 182 24.09 16.29 39.31
N ARG A 183 25.05 15.64 39.99
CA ARG A 183 26.03 14.75 39.34
C ARG A 183 25.37 13.56 38.66
N GLU A 184 24.41 12.92 39.30
CA GLU A 184 23.66 11.79 38.72
C GLU A 184 22.85 12.23 37.51
N LYS A 185 22.20 13.41 37.57
CA LYS A 185 21.46 13.98 36.45
C LYS A 185 22.36 14.28 35.26
N ILE A 186 23.53 14.91 35.48
CA ILE A 186 24.51 15.19 34.41
C ILE A 186 25.03 13.90 33.78
N GLN A 187 25.29 12.86 34.58
CA GLN A 187 25.70 11.55 34.03
C GLN A 187 24.60 10.90 33.21
N GLN A 188 23.35 10.99 33.67
CA GLN A 188 22.21 10.45 32.94
C GLN A 188 21.99 11.18 31.61
N GLU A 189 22.03 12.51 31.61
CA GLU A 189 21.94 13.31 30.38
C GLU A 189 23.07 12.99 29.39
N ARG A 190 24.30 12.75 29.87
CA ARG A 190 25.41 12.32 29.01
C ARG A 190 25.15 10.94 28.38
N ARG A 191 24.66 9.97 29.17
CA ARG A 191 24.31 8.63 28.66
C ARG A 191 23.19 8.70 27.64
N ASP A 192 22.16 9.50 27.91
CA ASP A 192 21.01 9.64 27.01
C ASP A 192 21.40 10.36 25.71
N LYS A 193 22.28 11.38 25.79
CA LYS A 193 22.83 12.05 24.62
C LYS A 193 23.66 11.10 23.75
N GLU A 194 24.58 10.35 24.34
CA GLU A 194 25.40 9.38 23.60
C GLU A 194 24.54 8.27 22.97
N ALA A 195 23.54 7.76 23.71
CA ALA A 195 22.60 6.77 23.19
C ALA A 195 21.77 7.33 22.02
N SER A 196 21.32 8.58 22.11
CA SER A 196 20.59 9.25 21.03
C SER A 196 21.47 9.44 19.79
N GLU A 197 22.72 9.91 19.95
CA GLU A 197 23.68 10.07 18.85
C GLU A 197 23.99 8.73 18.17
N ARG A 198 24.19 7.66 18.94
CA ARG A 198 24.38 6.31 18.38
C ARG A 198 23.17 5.84 17.57
N ARG A 199 21.95 6.05 18.09
CA ARG A 199 20.71 5.72 17.37
C ARG A 199 20.56 6.54 16.08
N GLN A 200 20.92 7.81 16.09
CA GLN A 200 20.90 8.67 14.89
C GLN A 200 21.91 8.20 13.85
N GLN A 201 23.14 7.87 14.25
CA GLN A 201 24.16 7.36 13.35
C GLN A 201 23.75 6.01 12.74
N GLU A 202 23.20 5.09 13.55
CA GLU A 202 22.72 3.80 13.03
C GLU A 202 21.54 3.99 12.07
N ALA A 203 20.58 4.86 12.42
CA ALA A 203 19.45 5.18 11.56
C ALA A 203 19.90 5.80 10.23
N GLN A 204 20.89 6.69 10.26
CA GLN A 204 21.47 7.28 9.06
C GLN A 204 22.15 6.22 8.19
N LYS A 205 23.00 5.37 8.77
CA LYS A 205 23.65 4.27 8.04
C LYS A 205 22.62 3.31 7.40
N ARG A 206 21.55 2.99 8.13
CA ARG A 206 20.45 2.16 7.59
C ARG A 206 19.76 2.83 6.40
N ARG A 207 19.46 4.13 6.51
CA ARG A 207 18.86 4.90 5.40
C ARG A 207 19.76 4.97 4.18
N GLU A 208 21.06 5.17 4.38
CA GLU A 208 22.05 5.21 3.29
C GLU A 208 22.16 3.85 2.59
N GLN A 209 22.22 2.75 3.35
CA GLN A 209 22.24 1.40 2.79
C GLN A 209 20.95 1.05 2.03
N GLU A 210 19.79 1.44 2.55
CA GLU A 210 18.51 1.22 1.87
C GLU A 210 18.40 2.05 0.59
N ALA A 211 18.81 3.33 0.64
CA ALA A 211 18.87 4.19 -0.53
C ALA A 211 19.81 3.64 -1.60
N GLN A 212 20.97 3.10 -1.21
CA GLN A 212 21.90 2.45 -2.13
C GLN A 212 21.28 1.21 -2.78
N LYS A 213 20.72 0.29 -1.99
CA LYS A 213 20.03 -0.91 -2.52
C LYS A 213 18.89 -0.55 -3.47
N ARG A 214 18.15 0.52 -3.18
CA ARG A 214 17.09 1.02 -4.07
C ARG A 214 17.65 1.53 -5.39
N ARG A 215 18.74 2.29 -5.36
CA ARG A 215 19.44 2.77 -6.58
C ARG A 215 19.97 1.63 -7.42
N GLU A 216 20.57 0.62 -6.78
CA GLU A 216 21.09 -0.57 -7.47
C GLU A 216 19.96 -1.36 -8.18
N ARG A 217 18.82 -1.57 -7.52
CA ARG A 217 17.65 -2.22 -8.14
C ARG A 217 17.10 -1.41 -9.31
N GLU A 218 16.93 -0.11 -9.14
CA GLU A 218 16.44 0.76 -10.20
C GLU A 218 17.41 0.78 -11.40
N GLN A 219 18.71 0.76 -11.16
CA GLN A 219 19.70 0.66 -12.22
C GLN A 219 19.62 -0.70 -12.96
N GLN A 220 19.50 -1.80 -12.23
CA GLN A 220 19.33 -3.13 -12.83
C GLN A 220 18.06 -3.22 -13.68
N GLU A 221 16.94 -2.69 -13.19
CA GLU A 221 15.68 -2.63 -13.94
C GLU A 221 15.81 -1.79 -15.21
N ARG A 222 16.49 -0.64 -15.14
CA ARG A 222 16.78 0.22 -16.31
C ARG A 222 17.66 -0.49 -17.33
N GLU A 223 18.72 -1.17 -16.88
CA GLU A 223 19.61 -1.93 -17.74
C GLU A 223 18.89 -3.11 -18.42
N GLN A 224 18.05 -3.83 -17.66
CA GLN A 224 17.21 -4.90 -18.20
C GLN A 224 16.21 -4.36 -19.24
N ALA A 225 15.53 -3.25 -18.96
CA ALA A 225 14.60 -2.62 -19.90
C ALA A 225 15.29 -2.16 -21.18
N VAL A 226 16.51 -1.61 -21.10
CA VAL A 226 17.32 -1.23 -22.27
C VAL A 226 17.74 -2.46 -23.07
N LYS A 227 18.18 -3.53 -22.39
CA LYS A 227 18.54 -4.79 -23.05
C LYS A 227 17.35 -5.41 -23.77
N GLU A 228 16.21 -5.52 -23.08
CA GLU A 228 14.99 -6.06 -23.65
C GLU A 228 14.53 -5.25 -24.86
N ARG A 229 14.58 -3.91 -24.77
CA ARG A 229 14.25 -3.04 -25.91
C ARG A 229 15.17 -3.27 -27.11
N ARG A 230 16.47 -3.43 -26.88
CA ARG A 230 17.44 -3.75 -27.96
C ARG A 230 17.13 -5.11 -28.59
N GLU A 231 16.79 -6.11 -27.79
CA GLU A 231 16.42 -7.44 -28.30
C GLU A 231 15.15 -7.38 -29.16
N TRP A 232 14.14 -6.61 -28.74
CA TRP A 232 12.93 -6.38 -29.55
C TRP A 232 13.23 -5.66 -30.86
N GLN A 233 14.05 -4.61 -30.83
CA GLN A 233 14.49 -3.91 -32.04
C GLN A 233 15.25 -4.84 -33.00
N GLN A 234 16.15 -5.67 -32.47
CA GLN A 234 16.88 -6.66 -33.27
C GLN A 234 15.93 -7.71 -33.85
N ALA A 235 14.95 -8.19 -33.07
CA ALA A 235 13.94 -9.11 -33.57
C ALA A 235 13.12 -8.52 -34.73
N TRP A 236 12.74 -7.24 -34.64
CA TRP A 236 12.06 -6.53 -35.72
C TRP A 236 12.94 -6.39 -36.97
N GLN A 237 14.20 -5.98 -36.81
CA GLN A 237 15.15 -5.87 -37.91
C GLN A 237 15.36 -7.22 -38.59
N ASN A 238 15.55 -8.28 -37.81
CA ASN A 238 15.67 -9.65 -38.32
C ASN A 238 14.42 -10.07 -39.11
N TYR A 239 13.23 -9.76 -38.60
CA TYR A 239 11.97 -10.02 -39.28
C TYR A 239 11.90 -9.29 -40.63
N VAL A 240 12.19 -8.00 -40.67
CA VAL A 240 12.17 -7.19 -41.90
C VAL A 240 13.20 -7.69 -42.92
N THR A 241 14.43 -7.95 -42.47
CA THR A 241 15.51 -8.46 -43.33
C THR A 241 15.19 -9.83 -43.90
N LYS A 242 14.67 -10.75 -43.07
CA LYS A 242 14.24 -12.07 -43.54
C LYS A 242 13.09 -11.96 -44.54
N TRP A 243 12.14 -11.04 -44.33
CA TRP A 243 11.07 -10.78 -45.31
C TRP A 243 11.60 -10.25 -46.64
N ALA A 244 12.61 -9.37 -46.62
CA ALA A 244 13.23 -8.89 -47.85
C ALA A 244 13.97 -10.02 -48.57
N ALA A 245 14.81 -10.77 -47.87
CA ALA A 245 15.53 -11.92 -48.43
C ALA A 245 14.59 -12.99 -48.97
N PHE A 246 13.49 -13.26 -48.27
CA PHE A 246 12.48 -14.23 -48.67
C PHE A 246 11.78 -13.85 -49.98
N LYS A 247 11.54 -12.56 -50.22
CA LYS A 247 10.95 -12.07 -51.49
C LYS A 247 11.91 -12.21 -52.67
N GLU A 248 13.20 -11.99 -52.44
CA GLU A 248 14.23 -12.11 -53.50
C GLU A 248 14.61 -13.56 -53.77
N ALA A 249 14.44 -14.45 -52.78
CA ALA A 249 14.77 -15.86 -52.92
C ALA A 249 13.86 -16.56 -53.94
N LYS A 250 14.45 -17.07 -55.01
CA LYS A 250 13.77 -17.95 -55.96
C LYS A 250 13.61 -19.39 -55.45
N HIS A 251 14.06 -19.70 -54.24
CA HIS A 251 13.98 -21.05 -53.68
C HIS A 251 12.51 -21.53 -53.55
N GLU A 252 12.26 -22.71 -54.10
CA GLU A 252 10.99 -23.43 -53.95
C GLU A 252 11.15 -24.46 -52.83
N PRO A 253 10.47 -24.29 -51.68
CA PRO A 253 10.51 -25.28 -50.62
C PRO A 253 9.88 -26.59 -51.13
N SER A 254 10.60 -27.70 -51.00
CA SER A 254 10.10 -29.02 -51.41
C SER A 254 9.20 -29.66 -50.34
N THR A 255 9.24 -29.15 -49.11
CA THR A 255 8.46 -29.66 -47.98
C THR A 255 7.87 -28.51 -47.16
N VAL A 256 6.76 -28.79 -46.46
CA VAL A 256 6.09 -27.82 -45.58
C VAL A 256 7.03 -27.32 -44.47
N GLN A 257 7.87 -28.19 -43.91
CA GLN A 257 8.83 -27.83 -42.87
C GLN A 257 9.91 -26.86 -43.40
N GLN A 258 10.38 -27.05 -44.64
CA GLN A 258 11.28 -26.09 -45.29
C GLN A 258 10.59 -24.75 -45.51
N ALA A 259 9.33 -24.74 -45.94
CA ALA A 259 8.55 -23.50 -46.08
C ALA A 259 8.42 -22.77 -44.73
N GLN A 260 8.04 -23.50 -43.66
CA GLN A 260 7.96 -22.96 -42.30
C GLN A 260 9.27 -22.37 -41.80
N ALA A 261 10.42 -22.97 -42.14
CA ALA A 261 11.74 -22.47 -41.76
C ALA A 261 12.13 -21.17 -42.50
N LEU A 262 11.61 -20.97 -43.71
CA LEU A 262 11.88 -19.80 -44.55
C LEU A 262 10.95 -18.63 -44.23
N ILE A 263 9.71 -18.89 -43.83
CA ILE A 263 8.72 -17.86 -43.52
C ILE A 263 9.18 -17.04 -42.29
N PRO A 264 9.28 -15.70 -42.40
CA PRO A 264 9.65 -14.87 -41.26
C PRO A 264 8.46 -14.67 -40.33
N TRP A 265 8.32 -15.53 -39.33
CA TRP A 265 7.25 -15.44 -38.31
C TRP A 265 7.41 -14.20 -37.42
N PRO A 266 6.33 -13.46 -37.10
CA PRO A 266 6.38 -12.21 -36.34
C PRO A 266 6.46 -12.50 -34.84
N LEU A 267 7.60 -13.04 -34.42
CA LEU A 267 7.88 -13.49 -33.06
C LEU A 267 9.30 -13.11 -32.67
N LYS A 268 9.56 -12.95 -31.36
CA LYS A 268 10.93 -12.69 -30.86
C LYS A 268 11.90 -13.81 -31.22
N SER A 269 11.45 -15.07 -31.17
CA SER A 269 12.25 -16.24 -31.57
C SER A 269 12.30 -16.45 -33.09
N GLY A 270 11.29 -15.97 -33.81
CA GLY A 270 11.13 -16.20 -35.25
C GLY A 270 10.85 -17.66 -35.64
N ARG A 271 10.42 -18.51 -34.70
CA ARG A 271 10.15 -19.94 -34.95
C ARG A 271 8.65 -20.25 -34.97
N PHE A 272 8.22 -21.10 -35.89
CA PHE A 272 6.82 -21.53 -36.01
C PHE A 272 6.26 -22.17 -34.74
N GLY A 273 7.05 -23.00 -34.04
CA GLY A 273 6.59 -23.72 -32.85
C GLY A 273 6.26 -22.84 -31.64
N ASP A 274 6.74 -21.59 -31.60
CA ASP A 274 6.47 -20.65 -30.50
C ASP A 274 5.25 -19.74 -30.78
N LEU A 275 4.53 -20.01 -31.88
CA LEU A 275 3.50 -19.13 -32.41
C LEU A 275 2.22 -19.22 -31.57
N THR A 276 1.88 -18.10 -30.94
CA THR A 276 0.60 -17.88 -30.24
C THR A 276 0.10 -16.48 -30.54
N ALA A 277 -1.21 -16.25 -30.43
CA ALA A 277 -1.78 -14.92 -30.68
C ALA A 277 -1.19 -13.85 -29.75
N GLY A 278 -0.92 -14.22 -28.49
CA GLY A 278 -0.28 -13.35 -27.51
C GLY A 278 1.13 -12.95 -27.91
N HIS A 279 1.98 -13.90 -28.32
CA HIS A 279 3.35 -13.59 -28.76
C HIS A 279 3.39 -12.72 -30.01
N VAL A 280 2.50 -12.96 -30.99
CA VAL A 280 2.40 -12.13 -32.20
C VAL A 280 1.97 -10.70 -31.84
N ARG A 281 0.99 -10.56 -30.96
CA ARG A 281 0.54 -9.25 -30.46
C ARG A 281 1.67 -8.52 -29.73
N SER A 282 2.40 -9.19 -28.84
CA SER A 282 3.55 -8.61 -28.14
C SER A 282 4.67 -8.22 -29.11
N PHE A 283 4.96 -9.03 -30.11
CA PHE A 283 5.96 -8.70 -31.13
C PHE A 283 5.63 -7.39 -31.83
N TYR A 284 4.40 -7.22 -32.33
CA TYR A 284 4.05 -5.97 -33.00
C TYR A 284 3.98 -4.76 -32.07
N ARG A 285 3.66 -4.94 -30.78
CA ARG A 285 3.64 -3.82 -29.81
C ARG A 285 5.02 -3.39 -29.30
N GLU A 286 5.93 -4.34 -29.12
CA GLU A 286 7.24 -4.07 -28.52
C GLU A 286 8.34 -3.90 -29.57
N ALA A 287 8.29 -4.66 -30.67
CA ALA A 287 9.32 -4.69 -31.69
C ALA A 287 9.13 -3.63 -32.77
N CYS A 288 7.88 -3.30 -33.12
CA CYS A 288 7.59 -2.33 -34.17
C CYS A 288 7.99 -0.91 -33.71
N PRO A 289 8.87 -0.19 -34.45
CA PRO A 289 9.29 1.17 -34.10
C PRO A 289 8.12 2.15 -33.95
N ASP A 290 7.05 1.91 -34.71
CA ASP A 290 5.86 2.76 -34.78
C ASP A 290 4.77 2.37 -33.76
N ALA A 291 4.98 1.36 -32.90
CA ALA A 291 3.92 0.80 -32.06
C ALA A 291 3.23 1.79 -31.10
N LYS A 292 3.88 2.92 -30.79
CA LYS A 292 3.37 3.97 -29.89
C LYS A 292 3.07 5.27 -30.62
N THR A 293 3.07 5.27 -31.95
CA THR A 293 2.87 6.46 -32.77
C THR A 293 1.61 6.30 -33.64
N THR A 294 1.13 7.40 -34.20
CA THR A 294 0.02 7.39 -35.18
C THR A 294 0.39 6.66 -36.48
N GLU A 295 1.69 6.44 -36.73
CA GLU A 295 2.20 5.69 -37.88
C GLU A 295 1.99 4.17 -37.73
N MET A 296 1.64 3.68 -36.54
CA MET A 296 1.29 2.27 -36.30
C MET A 296 0.21 1.79 -37.27
N PHE A 297 -0.78 2.63 -37.59
CA PHE A 297 -1.85 2.29 -38.52
C PHE A 297 -1.31 1.94 -39.91
N LYS A 298 -0.39 2.76 -40.45
CA LYS A 298 0.23 2.52 -41.76
C LYS A 298 1.14 1.29 -41.72
N ALA A 299 1.86 1.08 -40.62
CA ALA A 299 2.65 -0.13 -40.41
C ALA A 299 1.76 -1.39 -40.45
N MET A 300 0.68 -1.45 -39.66
CA MET A 300 -0.24 -2.59 -39.62
C MET A 300 -0.99 -2.79 -40.94
N GLN A 301 -1.28 -1.71 -41.68
CA GLN A 301 -1.83 -1.82 -43.03
C GLN A 301 -0.88 -2.59 -43.97
N ARG A 302 0.42 -2.23 -43.98
CA ARG A 302 1.44 -2.94 -44.77
C ARG A 302 1.58 -4.40 -44.35
N GLU A 303 1.55 -4.67 -43.04
CA GLU A 303 1.64 -6.04 -42.51
C GLU A 303 0.39 -6.87 -42.87
N SER A 304 -0.81 -6.30 -42.83
CA SER A 304 -2.05 -7.02 -43.21
C SER A 304 -2.03 -7.50 -44.66
N LEU A 305 -1.37 -6.73 -45.54
CA LEU A 305 -1.18 -7.11 -46.94
C LEU A 305 -0.13 -8.21 -47.12
N LYS A 306 0.79 -8.43 -46.17
CA LYS A 306 1.76 -9.53 -46.22
C LYS A 306 1.11 -10.83 -45.78
N TRP A 307 0.36 -10.78 -44.68
CA TRP A 307 -0.26 -11.93 -44.03
C TRP A 307 -1.65 -12.30 -44.56
N HIS A 308 -2.06 -11.75 -45.70
CA HIS A 308 -3.32 -12.13 -46.33
C HIS A 308 -3.28 -13.61 -46.75
N PRO A 309 -4.31 -14.43 -46.47
CA PRO A 309 -4.30 -15.87 -46.75
C PRO A 309 -3.91 -16.20 -48.20
N ASP A 310 -4.49 -15.49 -49.17
CA ASP A 310 -4.17 -15.66 -50.60
C ASP A 310 -2.68 -15.47 -50.91
N LYS A 311 -2.06 -14.43 -50.33
CA LYS A 311 -0.62 -14.20 -50.52
C LYS A 311 0.21 -15.26 -49.82
N MET A 312 -0.18 -15.66 -48.61
CA MET A 312 0.55 -16.67 -47.84
C MET A 312 0.49 -18.04 -48.50
N VAL A 313 -0.64 -18.42 -49.11
CA VAL A 313 -0.74 -19.68 -49.89
C VAL A 313 0.27 -19.69 -51.04
N ASN A 314 0.41 -18.57 -51.76
CA ASN A 314 1.42 -18.44 -52.82
C ASN A 314 2.86 -18.58 -52.30
N LEU A 315 3.12 -18.33 -51.02
CA LEU A 315 4.46 -18.48 -50.43
C LEU A 315 4.89 -19.93 -50.23
N TYR A 316 3.94 -20.85 -50.07
CA TYR A 316 4.24 -22.28 -49.99
C TYR A 316 4.50 -22.90 -51.39
N ARG A 317 4.20 -22.15 -52.47
CA ARG A 317 4.44 -22.54 -53.88
C ARG A 317 3.95 -23.97 -54.17
N ASN A 318 4.88 -24.90 -54.38
CA ASN A 318 4.61 -26.28 -54.77
C ASN A 318 4.26 -27.20 -53.59
N CYS A 319 4.35 -26.72 -52.35
CA CYS A 319 3.81 -27.43 -51.19
C CYS A 319 2.49 -26.76 -50.76
N ALA A 320 1.47 -27.55 -50.47
CA ALA A 320 0.25 -27.02 -49.88
C ALA A 320 0.50 -26.76 -48.39
N PRO A 321 0.07 -25.61 -47.82
CA PRO A 321 0.14 -25.39 -46.39
C PRO A 321 -0.72 -26.44 -45.66
N GLY A 322 -0.19 -27.00 -44.57
CA GLY A 322 -0.95 -27.89 -43.70
C GLY A 322 -2.04 -27.13 -42.94
N ASP A 323 -2.93 -27.85 -42.26
CA ASP A 323 -4.01 -27.20 -41.52
C ASP A 323 -3.49 -26.35 -40.35
N ALA A 324 -2.40 -26.79 -39.71
CA ALA A 324 -1.71 -25.99 -38.70
C ALA A 324 -1.16 -24.67 -39.26
N ASP A 325 -0.61 -24.69 -40.48
CA ASP A 325 -0.10 -23.48 -41.15
C ASP A 325 -1.23 -22.51 -41.49
N LYS A 326 -2.36 -23.02 -42.00
CA LYS A 326 -3.54 -22.20 -42.30
C LYS A 326 -4.07 -21.51 -41.05
N LEU A 327 -4.23 -22.27 -39.95
CA LEU A 327 -4.67 -21.72 -38.67
C LEU A 327 -3.70 -20.65 -38.13
N ALA A 328 -2.40 -20.89 -38.25
CA ALA A 328 -1.36 -19.93 -37.89
C ALA A 328 -1.47 -18.63 -38.71
N ILE A 329 -1.63 -18.74 -40.03
CA ILE A 329 -1.78 -17.59 -40.94
C ILE A 329 -3.05 -16.80 -40.62
N GLU A 330 -4.19 -17.48 -40.45
CA GLU A 330 -5.47 -16.85 -40.10
C GLU A 330 -5.39 -16.14 -38.75
N MET A 331 -4.74 -16.75 -37.76
CA MET A 331 -4.51 -16.16 -36.45
C MET A 331 -3.67 -14.88 -36.56
N ILE A 332 -2.54 -14.91 -37.27
CA ILE A 332 -1.70 -13.72 -37.47
C ILE A 332 -2.49 -12.62 -38.18
N CYS A 333 -3.23 -12.97 -39.25
CA CYS A 333 -4.06 -12.03 -39.99
C CYS A 333 -5.07 -11.33 -39.08
N ARG A 334 -5.77 -12.09 -38.23
CA ARG A 334 -6.72 -11.56 -37.24
C ARG A 334 -6.05 -10.60 -36.26
N VAL A 335 -4.90 -10.99 -35.68
CA VAL A 335 -4.16 -10.13 -34.74
C VAL A 335 -3.70 -8.83 -35.40
N VAL A 336 -3.21 -8.88 -36.64
CA VAL A 336 -2.78 -7.67 -37.36
C VAL A 336 -3.97 -6.76 -37.68
N LEU A 337 -5.13 -7.31 -38.04
CA LEU A 337 -6.35 -6.53 -38.25
C LEU A 337 -6.84 -5.87 -36.96
N GLU A 338 -6.84 -6.60 -35.84
CA GLU A 338 -7.18 -6.04 -34.52
C GLU A 338 -6.25 -4.88 -34.15
N LEU A 339 -4.94 -5.07 -34.27
CA LEU A 339 -3.95 -4.01 -34.00
C LEU A 339 -4.10 -2.80 -34.93
N ARG A 340 -4.51 -3.02 -36.17
CA ARG A 340 -4.78 -1.94 -37.13
C ARG A 340 -5.99 -1.10 -36.69
N GLU A 341 -7.07 -1.73 -36.25
CA GLU A 341 -8.25 -1.00 -35.77
C GLU A 341 -7.97 -0.28 -34.45
N GLU A 342 -7.19 -0.88 -33.54
CA GLU A 342 -6.69 -0.20 -32.34
C GLU A 342 -5.84 1.04 -32.69
N ALA A 343 -4.93 0.91 -33.65
CA ALA A 343 -4.10 2.03 -34.12
C ALA A 343 -4.93 3.13 -34.80
N ARG A 344 -5.99 2.77 -35.53
CA ARG A 344 -6.95 3.72 -36.09
C ARG A 344 -7.64 4.51 -34.98
N ALA A 345 -8.15 3.81 -33.96
CA ALA A 345 -8.79 4.44 -32.82
C ALA A 345 -7.84 5.37 -32.03
N MET A 346 -6.54 5.07 -31.97
CA MET A 346 -5.55 5.97 -31.35
C MET A 346 -5.27 7.22 -32.18
N ARG A 347 -5.30 7.12 -33.51
CA ARG A 347 -5.07 8.25 -34.42
C ARG A 347 -6.25 9.23 -34.45
N ASP A 348 -7.46 8.70 -34.29
CA ASP A 348 -8.69 9.49 -34.37
C ASP A 348 -9.05 10.16 -33.02
N ARG A 349 -8.28 9.89 -31.95
CA ARG A 349 -8.30 10.61 -30.66
C ARG A 349 -7.33 11.78 -30.69
#